data_AF-A0A3B8WKD8-F1
#
_entry.id   AF-A0A3B8WKD8-F1
#
_cell.length_a   1.000
_cell.length_b   1.000
_cell.length_c   1.000
_cell.angle_alpha   90.00
_cell.angle_beta   90.00
_cell.angle_gamma   90.00
#
_symmetry.space_group_name_H-M   'P 1'
#
loop_
_entity.id
_entity.type
_entity.pdbx_description
1 polymer ?
#
loop_
_entity_poly.entity_id
_entity_poly.type
_entity_poly.pdbx_seq_one_letter_code
_entity_poly.pdbx_strand_id
1 'polypeptide(L)' 'TAGGTGYAIEFGGEAIRGLSMEGRMTICNMSIEAGARVGMVAVDDTTIEYVKGRPFSPRGE' A
#
# COMPACT_ATOMS: atom_id res chain seq x y z
N THR A 1 11.41 11.48 17.98
CA THR A 1 10.30 12.21 17.31
C THR A 1 10.21 11.69 15.89
N ALA A 2 9.02 11.20 15.50
CA ALA A 2 8.70 10.57 14.20
C ALA A 2 9.64 9.41 13.76
N GLY A 3 9.26 8.18 14.10
CA GLY A 3 10.07 6.96 13.93
C GLY A 3 10.39 6.55 12.48
N GLY A 4 9.78 7.19 11.49
CA GLY A 4 10.05 6.96 10.06
C GLY A 4 10.86 8.06 9.38
N THR A 5 11.33 9.09 10.10
CA THR A 5 12.01 10.24 9.49
C THR A 5 13.23 9.82 8.66
N GLY A 6 13.19 10.09 7.35
CA GLY A 6 14.26 9.74 6.42
C GLY A 6 14.21 8.31 5.85
N TYR A 7 13.20 7.53 6.20
CA TYR A 7 13.04 6.13 5.80
C TYR A 7 11.73 5.87 5.05
N ALA A 8 11.68 4.72 4.39
CA ALA A 8 10.45 4.11 3.90
C ALA A 8 9.87 3.18 4.98
N ILE A 9 8.55 3.02 5.01
CA ILE A 9 7.86 2.02 5.83
C ILE A 9 7.21 1.00 4.91
N GLU A 10 7.54 -0.27 5.12
CA GLU A 10 6.84 -1.41 4.51
C GLU A 10 5.88 -2.02 5.53
N PHE A 11 4.61 -2.09 5.16
CA PHE A 11 3.57 -2.71 5.97
C PHE A 11 3.38 -4.17 5.52
N GLY A 12 3.48 -5.11 6.46
CA GLY A 12 3.31 -6.54 6.21
C GLY A 12 2.66 -7.28 7.38
N GLY A 13 2.49 -8.59 7.20
CA GLY A 13 1.84 -9.47 8.17
C GLY A 13 0.35 -9.70 7.88
N GLU A 14 -0.24 -10.61 8.64
CA GLU A 14 -1.62 -11.08 8.46
C GLU A 14 -2.65 -9.94 8.54
N ALA A 15 -2.45 -9.01 9.48
CA ALA A 15 -3.33 -7.85 9.63
C ALA A 15 -3.38 -6.99 8.34
N ILE A 16 -2.23 -6.74 7.71
CA ILE A 16 -2.16 -5.96 6.47
C ILE A 16 -2.76 -6.73 5.30
N ARG A 17 -2.52 -8.05 5.23
CA ARG A 17 -3.13 -8.92 4.22
C ARG A 17 -4.65 -8.96 4.31
N GLY A 18 -5.21 -8.86 5.53
CA GLY A 18 -6.65 -8.80 5.79
C GLY A 18 -7.34 -7.48 5.41
N LEU A 19 -6.59 -6.43 5.05
CA LEU A 19 -7.16 -5.15 4.61
C LEU A 19 -7.56 -5.18 3.13
N SER A 20 -8.64 -4.48 2.80
CA SER A 20 -8.96 -4.14 1.40
C SER A 20 -7.90 -3.22 0.79
N MET A 21 -7.91 -3.05 -0.54
CA MET A 21 -6.98 -2.12 -1.18
C MET A 21 -7.17 -0.67 -0.72
N GLU A 22 -8.40 -0.23 -0.47
CA GLU A 22 -8.67 1.10 0.09
C GLU A 22 -8.07 1.23 1.50
N GLY A 23 -8.24 0.21 2.35
CA GLY A 23 -7.63 0.19 3.68
C GLY A 23 -6.10 0.27 3.62
N ARG A 24 -5.48 -0.44 2.68
CA ARG A 24 -4.04 -0.38 2.41
C ARG A 24 -3.60 1.01 1.94
N MET A 25 -4.36 1.66 1.05
CA MET A 25 -4.07 3.03 0.62
C MET A 25 -4.20 4.04 1.76
N THR A 26 -5.20 3.88 2.64
CA THR A 26 -5.39 4.75 3.80
C THR A 26 -4.19 4.71 4.75
N ILE A 27 -3.68 3.52 5.08
CA ILE A 27 -2.50 3.43 5.96
C ILE A 27 -1.22 3.93 5.29
N CYS A 28 -1.03 3.70 3.99
CA CYS A 28 0.11 4.23 3.26
C CYS A 28 0.04 5.76 3.14
N ASN A 29 -1.16 6.32 2.98
CA ASN A 29 -1.37 7.76 3.04
C ASN A 29 -0.95 8.32 4.41
N MET A 30 -1.27 7.61 5.50
CA MET A 30 -0.89 8.00 6.85
C MET A 30 0.56 7.67 7.26
N SER A 31 1.42 7.28 6.30
CA SER A 31 2.85 7.05 6.57
C SER A 31 3.59 8.36 6.94
N ILE A 32 3.04 9.51 6.53
CA ILE A 32 3.63 10.82 6.78
C ILE A 32 3.53 11.26 8.25
N GLU A 33 2.53 10.77 8.99
CA GLU A 33 2.34 11.00 10.43
C GLU A 33 3.45 10.32 11.24
N ALA A 34 4.02 9.24 10.72
CA ALA A 34 5.23 8.63 11.28
C ALA A 34 6.53 9.34 10.83
N GLY A 35 6.44 10.35 9.97
CA GLY A 35 7.55 11.06 9.33
C GLY A 35 8.19 10.30 8.16
N ALA A 36 7.57 9.23 7.69
CA ALA A 36 8.13 8.44 6.59
C ALA A 36 8.05 9.16 5.25
N ARG A 37 8.98 8.84 4.35
CA ARG A 37 8.98 9.37 2.97
C ARG A 37 7.93 8.68 2.09
N VAL A 38 7.61 7.44 2.42
CA VAL A 38 6.67 6.58 1.70
C VAL A 38 6.19 5.46 2.61
N GLY A 39 4.92 5.06 2.43
CA GLY A 39 4.36 3.81 2.91
C GLY A 39 4.09 2.88 1.74
N MET A 40 4.42 1.59 1.87
CA MET A 40 4.16 0.60 0.84
C MET A 40 3.65 -0.72 1.42
N VAL A 41 2.88 -1.43 0.60
CA VAL A 41 2.39 -2.79 0.86
C VAL A 41 2.77 -3.63 -0.35
N ALA A 42 3.30 -4.83 -0.12
CA ALA A 42 3.63 -5.76 -1.19
C ALA A 42 2.38 -6.14 -2.01
N VAL A 43 2.56 -6.28 -3.33
CA VAL A 43 1.51 -6.72 -4.24
C VAL A 43 1.12 -8.17 -3.92
N ASP A 44 -0.18 -8.44 -3.97
CA ASP A 44 -0.79 -9.77 -3.82
C ASP A 44 -2.08 -9.87 -4.65
N ASP A 45 -2.79 -10.99 -4.55
CA ASP A 45 -4.02 -11.24 -5.30
C ASP A 45 -5.09 -10.15 -5.11
N THR A 46 -5.19 -9.58 -3.91
CA THR A 46 -6.11 -8.46 -3.62
C THR A 46 -5.75 -7.23 -4.45
N THR A 47 -4.45 -6.96 -4.59
CA THR A 47 -3.94 -5.87 -5.43
C THR A 47 -4.21 -6.12 -6.91
N ILE A 48 -3.98 -7.34 -7.38
CA ILE A 48 -4.19 -7.72 -8.78
C ILE A 48 -5.67 -7.61 -9.16
N GLU A 49 -6.57 -8.18 -8.35
CA GLU A 49 -8.01 -8.13 -8.62
C GLU A 49 -8.56 -6.70 -8.51
N TYR A 50 -8.02 -5.86 -7.63
CA TYR A 50 -8.40 -4.45 -7.55
C TYR A 50 -8.06 -3.66 -8.82
N VAL A 51 -6.91 -3.93 -9.44
CA VAL A 51 -6.45 -3.24 -10.65
C VAL A 51 -7.18 -3.76 -11.89
N LYS A 52 -7.56 -5.04 -11.92
CA LYS A 52 -8.18 -5.70 -13.07
C LYS A 52 -9.41 -4.95 -13.60
N GLY A 53 -9.40 -4.62 -14.89
CA GLY A 53 -10.51 -3.95 -15.56
C GLY A 53 -10.65 -2.45 -15.29
N ARG A 54 -9.73 -1.83 -14.50
CA ARG A 54 -9.72 -0.38 -14.31
C ARG A 54 -9.26 0.36 -15.58
N PRO A 55 -9.59 1.65 -15.75
CA PRO A 55 -9.31 2.41 -16.97
C PRO A 55 -7.88 2.34 -17.52
N PHE A 56 -6.89 2.12 -16.64
CA PHE A 56 -5.47 2.05 -16.99
C PHE A 56 -4.81 0.70 -16.69
N SER A 57 -5.59 -0.36 -16.46
CA SER A 57 -5.02 -1.70 -16.27
C SER A 57 -4.42 -2.23 -17.57
N PRO A 58 -3.23 -2.85 -17.54
CA PRO A 58 -2.59 -3.41 -18.75
C PRO A 58 -3.48 -4.49 -19.39
N ARG A 59 -3.51 -4.52 -20.73
CA ARG A 59 -4.35 -5.44 -21.52
C ARG A 59 -3.60 -6.61 -22.15
N GLY A 60 -2.27 -6.65 -22.00
CA GLY A 60 -1.44 -7.75 -22.51
C GLY A 60 -1.16 -7.70 -24.02
N GLU A 61 -1.25 -6.52 -24.63
CA GLU A 61 -0.80 -6.25 -26.01
C GLU A 61 0.64 -5.73 -26.04
#